data_AF-A0A4W6CQD1-F1
#
_entry.id   AF-A0A4W6CQD1-F1
#
_cell.length_a   1.000
_cell.length_b   1.000
_cell.length_c   1.000
_cell.angle_alpha   90.00
_cell.angle_beta   90.00
_cell.angle_gamma   90.00
#
_symmetry.space_group_name_H-M   'P 1'
#
loop_
_entity.id
_entity.type
_entity.pdbx_description
1 polymer ?
#
loop_
_entity_poly.entity_id
_entity_poly.type
_entity_poly.pdbx_seq_one_letter_code
_entity_poly.pdbx_strand_id
1 'polypeptide(L)'
;MDEDLSRLQEKIDRLERLLSDNNRLVATLRDSLVNRKASWETGRRGANVSSDTLSGCRLVEEMKDGTDGVQLLHVYDLLTFDNPDGGAWKQGFEIRYQENEWDETPLELFLVPHSHNDPGWLKTFNSYYQDQTKHILNNMLIKLSEDHRRKMIWAEISYFSKWWNDIDEQKREMVKRLVGAGQLELVTGGWVMPDEANSHYFALLDQLMEGHQWLQKHLGSSSLRSVRYLTSVCSLTSVCSLTRLHSLTSSCL
;
A
#
# COMPACT_ATOMS: atom_id res chain seq x y z
N MET A 1 1.50 -46.04 0.66
CA MET A 1 1.60 -45.64 2.08
C MET A 1 3.06 -45.50 2.48
N ASP A 2 3.91 -46.48 2.21
CA ASP A 2 5.35 -46.39 2.51
C ASP A 2 6.09 -45.32 1.69
N GLU A 3 5.72 -45.11 0.43
CA GLU A 3 6.35 -44.11 -0.45
C GLU A 3 6.11 -42.65 0.00
N ASP A 4 4.92 -42.36 0.53
CA ASP A 4 4.60 -41.05 1.11
C ASP A 4 5.33 -40.81 2.44
N LEU A 5 5.51 -41.86 3.24
CA LEU A 5 6.24 -41.79 4.50
C LEU A 5 7.73 -41.49 4.25
N SER A 6 8.33 -42.14 3.24
CA SER A 6 9.72 -41.87 2.82
C SER A 6 9.90 -40.43 2.33
N ARG A 7 8.93 -39.90 1.57
CA ARG A 7 8.97 -38.52 1.07
C ARG A 7 8.81 -37.47 2.17
N LEU A 8 8.05 -37.77 3.23
CA LEU A 8 7.98 -36.92 4.42
C LEU A 8 9.30 -36.95 5.21
N GLN A 9 9.91 -38.14 5.36
CA GLN A 9 11.19 -38.27 6.05
C GLN A 9 12.30 -37.46 5.36
N GLU A 10 12.41 -37.53 4.02
CA GLU A 10 13.37 -36.72 3.26
C GLU A 10 13.15 -35.20 3.45
N LYS A 11 11.90 -34.76 3.54
CA LYS A 11 11.59 -33.34 3.80
C LYS A 11 12.03 -32.90 5.19
N ILE A 12 11.82 -33.75 6.20
CA ILE A 12 12.26 -33.48 7.58
C ILE A 12 13.79 -33.41 7.62
N ASP A 13 14.48 -34.40 7.06
CA ASP A 13 15.95 -34.44 7.02
C ASP A 13 16.55 -33.23 6.26
N ARG A 14 15.84 -32.73 5.24
CA ARG A 14 16.21 -31.51 4.51
C ARG A 14 16.02 -30.26 5.36
N LEU A 15 14.90 -30.17 6.10
CA LEU A 15 14.62 -29.04 6.98
C LEU A 15 15.59 -28.98 8.16
N GLU A 16 15.97 -30.12 8.74
CA GLU A 16 16.97 -30.19 9.81
C GLU A 16 18.35 -29.72 9.33
N ARG A 17 18.75 -30.10 8.10
CA ARG A 17 19.98 -29.60 7.48
C ARG A 17 19.96 -28.08 7.29
N LEU A 18 18.87 -27.54 6.73
CA LEU A 18 18.72 -26.10 6.53
C LEU A 18 18.73 -25.33 7.85
N LEU A 19 18.11 -25.88 8.90
CA LEU A 19 18.09 -25.28 10.23
C LEU A 19 19.50 -25.25 10.84
N SER A 20 20.26 -26.35 10.70
CA SER A 20 21.65 -26.43 11.14
C SER A 20 22.55 -25.42 10.43
N ASP A 21 22.42 -25.30 9.10
CA ASP A 21 23.17 -24.33 8.32
C ASP A 21 22.82 -22.88 8.70
N ASN A 22 21.53 -22.57 8.90
CA ASN A 22 21.09 -21.26 9.39
C ASN A 22 21.67 -20.95 10.78
N ASN A 23 21.66 -21.91 11.71
CA ASN A 23 22.25 -21.72 13.04
C ASN A 23 23.76 -21.45 12.96
N ARG A 24 24.49 -22.12 12.05
CA ARG A 24 25.91 -21.84 11.82
C ARG A 24 26.15 -20.45 11.24
N LEU A 25 25.30 -20.01 10.30
CA LEU A 25 25.36 -18.66 9.74
C LEU A 25 25.10 -17.60 10.81
N VAL A 26 24.09 -17.80 11.66
CA VAL A 26 23.78 -16.89 12.77
C VAL A 26 24.93 -16.83 13.78
N ALA A 27 25.56 -17.95 14.12
CA ALA A 27 26.75 -17.97 14.97
C ALA A 27 27.92 -17.19 14.34
N THR A 28 28.19 -17.40 13.05
CA THR A 28 29.24 -16.69 12.31
C THR A 28 29.00 -15.18 12.28
N LEU A 29 27.74 -14.76 12.09
CA LEU A 29 27.36 -13.35 12.14
C LEU A 29 27.53 -12.76 13.53
N ARG A 30 27.15 -13.50 14.58
CA ARG A 30 27.35 -13.10 15.97
C ARG A 30 28.83 -12.89 16.27
N ASP A 31 29.69 -13.83 15.88
CA ASP A 31 31.14 -13.74 16.11
C ASP A 31 31.77 -12.59 15.32
N SER A 32 31.30 -12.37 14.08
CA SER A 32 31.72 -11.24 13.25
C SER A 32 31.34 -9.89 13.87
N LEU A 33 30.15 -9.80 14.48
CA LEU A 33 29.69 -8.60 15.19
C LEU A 33 30.47 -8.37 16.49
N VAL A 34 30.78 -9.43 17.24
CA VAL A 34 31.60 -9.34 18.47
C VAL A 34 33.03 -8.89 18.13
N ASN A 35 33.64 -9.42 17.06
CA ASN A 35 34.96 -8.99 16.60
C ASN A 35 34.95 -7.53 16.11
N ARG A 36 33.91 -7.11 15.36
CA ARG A 36 33.75 -5.69 14.99
C ARG A 36 33.58 -4.79 16.21
N LYS A 37 32.84 -5.22 17.22
CA LYS A 37 32.68 -4.47 18.48
C LYS A 37 34.00 -4.36 19.25
N ALA A 38 34.77 -5.45 19.36
CA ALA A 38 36.09 -5.43 20.00
C ALA A 38 37.10 -4.55 19.24
N SER A 39 37.05 -4.54 17.91
CA SER A 39 37.84 -3.63 17.06
C SER A 39 37.44 -2.16 17.26
N TRP A 40 36.15 -1.87 17.44
CA TRP A 40 35.66 -0.52 17.74
C TRP A 40 36.08 -0.05 19.14
N GLU A 41 36.07 -0.94 20.14
CA GLU A 41 36.46 -0.62 21.52
C GLU A 41 37.98 -0.42 21.69
N THR A 42 38.80 -1.13 20.91
CA THR A 42 40.26 -0.97 20.87
C THR A 42 40.73 0.19 19.99
N GLY A 43 39.92 0.63 19.01
CA GLY A 43 40.22 1.72 18.08
C GLY A 43 40.06 3.15 18.64
N ARG A 44 39.72 3.34 19.93
CA ARG A 44 39.62 4.67 20.56
C ARG A 44 40.96 5.39 20.80
N ARG A 45 42.09 4.82 20.36
CA ARG A 45 43.37 5.56 20.26
C ARG A 45 43.94 5.45 18.84
N GLY A 46 43.47 6.36 17.98
CA GLY A 46 44.19 6.90 16.83
C GLY A 46 44.50 5.93 15.69
N ALA A 47 43.62 5.88 14.69
CA ALA A 47 44.00 5.70 13.28
C ALA A 47 42.82 6.08 12.38
N ASN A 48 43.09 6.88 11.34
CA ASN A 48 42.17 7.18 10.26
C ASN A 48 41.71 5.87 9.60
N VAL A 49 40.46 5.48 9.83
CA VAL A 49 39.82 4.40 9.06
C VAL A 49 39.31 5.04 7.78
N SER A 50 39.93 4.72 6.65
CA SER A 50 39.39 5.03 5.34
C SER A 50 38.00 4.40 5.25
N SER A 51 37.01 5.24 4.93
CA SER A 51 35.68 4.79 4.54
C SER A 51 35.82 3.99 3.24
N ASP A 52 36.02 2.68 3.34
CA ASP A 52 35.74 1.77 2.23
C ASP A 52 34.22 1.77 2.07
N THR A 53 33.73 2.74 1.31
CA THR A 53 32.36 2.77 0.80
C THR A 53 32.13 1.48 0.03
N LEU A 54 31.25 0.62 0.54
CA LEU A 54 30.75 -0.54 -0.19
C LEU A 54 30.11 0.00 -1.48
N SER A 55 30.80 -0.15 -2.61
CA SER A 55 30.38 0.43 -3.90
C SER A 55 28.98 -0.08 -4.24
N GLY A 56 27.99 0.82 -4.21
CA GLY A 56 26.59 0.52 -4.54
C GLY A 56 25.60 0.66 -3.37
N CYS A 57 26.05 0.81 -2.12
CA CYS A 57 25.18 1.18 -1.00
C CYS A 57 25.30 2.68 -0.73
N ARG A 58 24.23 3.43 -0.98
CA ARG A 58 24.17 4.85 -0.59
C ARG A 58 23.93 4.93 0.91
N LEU A 59 24.78 5.68 1.62
CA LEU A 59 24.54 5.96 3.03
C LEU A 59 23.37 6.96 3.13
N VAL A 60 22.53 6.82 4.15
CA VAL A 60 21.38 7.72 4.38
C VAL A 60 21.85 9.18 4.51
N GLU A 61 23.06 9.41 5.02
CA GLU A 61 23.67 10.75 5.13
C GLU A 61 24.01 11.38 3.77
N GLU A 62 24.21 10.57 2.73
CA GLU A 62 24.43 11.01 1.34
C GLU A 62 23.11 11.29 0.61
N MET A 63 21.96 10.94 1.22
CA MET A 63 20.62 11.30 0.74
C MET A 63 20.21 12.66 1.31
N LYS A 64 21.07 13.68 1.12
CA LYS A 64 20.58 15.06 1.23
C LYS A 64 19.54 15.24 0.14
N ASP A 65 18.33 15.57 0.59
CA ASP A 65 17.19 15.87 -0.25
C ASP A 65 17.64 16.88 -1.32
N GLY A 66 17.23 16.67 -2.57
CA GLY A 66 17.57 17.59 -3.65
C GLY A 66 17.14 19.02 -3.29
N THR A 67 17.78 20.02 -3.88
CA THR A 67 17.47 21.44 -3.63
C THR A 67 16.01 21.84 -3.91
N ASP A 68 15.23 20.96 -4.55
CA ASP A 68 13.84 21.18 -4.95
C ASP A 68 12.82 20.42 -4.07
N GLY A 69 13.25 19.78 -2.98
CA GLY A 69 12.38 19.04 -2.07
C GLY A 69 11.65 19.93 -1.06
N VAL A 70 10.33 19.75 -0.92
CA VAL A 70 9.56 20.37 0.17
C VAL A 70 9.67 19.49 1.41
N GLN A 71 10.43 19.93 2.40
CA GLN A 71 10.56 19.24 3.67
C GLN A 71 9.40 19.65 4.61
N LEU A 72 8.54 18.69 4.97
CA LEU A 72 7.30 18.97 5.69
C LEU A 72 7.50 19.51 7.11
N LEU A 73 8.55 19.11 7.83
CA LEU A 73 8.86 19.64 9.17
C LEU A 73 9.16 21.16 9.11
N HIS A 74 9.89 21.60 8.10
CA HIS A 74 10.13 23.02 7.86
C HIS A 74 8.84 23.76 7.50
N VAL A 75 7.97 23.15 6.69
CA VAL A 75 6.64 23.71 6.41
C VAL A 75 5.83 23.88 7.71
N TYR A 76 5.89 22.92 8.63
CA TYR A 76 5.22 23.03 9.94
C TYR A 76 5.72 24.23 10.75
N ASP A 77 7.01 24.57 10.68
CA ASP A 77 7.56 25.75 11.37
C ASP A 77 7.11 27.08 10.74
N LEU A 78 6.73 27.06 9.46
CA LEU A 78 6.28 28.24 8.71
C LEU A 78 4.77 28.51 8.82
N LEU A 79 3.97 27.46 9.02
CA LEU A 79 2.52 27.56 9.02
C LEU A 79 1.99 28.15 10.34
N THR A 80 1.00 29.05 10.22
CA THR A 80 0.30 29.67 11.35
C THR A 80 -0.79 28.78 11.96
N PHE A 81 -1.29 27.80 11.19
CA PHE A 81 -2.39 26.90 11.56
C PHE A 81 -3.67 27.63 12.02
N ASP A 82 -3.91 28.83 11.50
CA ASP A 82 -5.16 29.55 11.67
C ASP A 82 -6.31 28.82 10.94
N ASN A 83 -7.53 28.98 11.45
CA ASN A 83 -8.74 28.36 10.89
C ASN A 83 -9.79 29.44 10.53
N PRO A 84 -9.47 30.37 9.59
CA PRO A 84 -10.43 31.35 9.10
C PRO A 84 -11.51 30.68 8.23
N ASP A 85 -12.71 31.29 8.14
CA ASP A 85 -13.75 30.82 7.21
C ASP A 85 -13.45 31.32 5.78
N GLY A 86 -13.10 30.40 4.89
CA GLY A 86 -12.82 30.67 3.47
C GLY A 86 -14.04 30.90 2.58
N GLY A 87 -15.26 30.90 3.14
CA GLY A 87 -16.50 31.12 2.40
C GLY A 87 -17.15 29.82 1.91
N ALA A 88 -17.33 29.66 0.60
CA ALA A 88 -17.89 28.42 0.03
C ALA A 88 -16.92 27.24 0.20
N TRP A 89 -15.62 27.47 0.05
CA TRP A 89 -14.57 26.53 0.42
C TRP A 89 -14.05 26.87 1.82
N LYS A 90 -14.55 26.15 2.84
CA LYS A 90 -14.38 26.53 4.26
C LYS A 90 -12.95 26.66 4.76
N GLN A 91 -12.04 25.84 4.26
CA GLN A 91 -10.63 25.80 4.69
C GLN A 91 -9.69 26.39 3.63
N GLY A 92 -10.23 27.11 2.64
CA GLY A 92 -9.43 27.73 1.58
C GLY A 92 -9.81 29.18 1.37
N PHE A 93 -9.94 29.57 0.10
CA PHE A 93 -10.21 30.94 -0.31
C PHE A 93 -11.04 30.96 -1.60
N GLU A 94 -11.54 32.14 -1.97
CA GLU A 94 -12.26 32.32 -3.23
C GLU A 94 -11.32 32.05 -4.42
N ILE A 95 -11.59 30.98 -5.17
CA ILE A 95 -10.83 30.63 -6.37
C ILE A 95 -11.29 31.53 -7.52
N ARG A 96 -10.32 32.16 -8.21
CA ARG A 96 -10.55 32.96 -9.42
C ARG A 96 -9.70 32.41 -10.55
N TYR A 97 -10.25 32.38 -11.75
CA TYR A 97 -9.61 31.95 -12.99
C TYR A 97 -9.98 32.93 -14.11
N GLN A 98 -9.11 33.08 -15.10
CA GLN A 98 -9.41 33.85 -16.31
C GLN A 98 -10.14 32.97 -17.32
N GLU A 99 -11.15 33.52 -17.99
CA GLU A 99 -12.01 32.74 -18.90
C GLU A 99 -11.24 32.13 -20.08
N ASN A 100 -10.12 32.74 -20.47
CA ASN A 100 -9.28 32.35 -21.60
C ASN A 100 -8.05 31.49 -21.21
N GLU A 101 -7.95 31.02 -19.96
CA GLU A 101 -6.81 30.21 -19.48
C GLU A 101 -6.58 28.92 -20.29
N TRP A 102 -7.62 28.39 -20.93
CA TRP A 102 -7.62 27.10 -21.62
C TRP A 102 -7.87 27.20 -23.13
N ASP A 103 -7.74 28.39 -23.72
CA ASP A 103 -7.97 28.63 -25.16
C ASP A 103 -6.95 27.91 -26.04
N GLU A 104 -5.68 27.87 -25.61
CA GLU A 104 -4.59 27.21 -26.38
C GLU A 104 -4.46 25.72 -26.06
N THR A 105 -4.69 25.34 -24.79
CA THR A 105 -4.59 23.96 -24.31
C THR A 105 -5.87 23.61 -23.55
N PRO A 106 -6.75 22.76 -24.11
CA PRO A 106 -8.00 22.39 -23.43
C PRO A 106 -7.76 21.68 -22.11
N LEU A 107 -8.60 21.97 -21.11
CA LEU A 107 -8.60 21.26 -19.84
C LEU A 107 -9.16 19.83 -20.02
N GLU A 108 -8.35 18.82 -19.70
CA GLU A 108 -8.78 17.42 -19.71
C GLU A 108 -9.45 17.02 -18.39
N LEU A 109 -10.69 16.56 -18.47
CA LEU A 109 -11.46 16.12 -17.30
C LEU A 109 -11.61 14.59 -17.26
N PHE A 110 -11.10 13.98 -16.20
CA PHE A 110 -11.25 12.55 -15.94
C PHE A 110 -12.23 12.31 -14.78
N LEU A 111 -13.40 11.77 -15.09
CA LEU A 111 -14.34 11.32 -14.08
C LEU A 111 -13.97 9.90 -13.66
N VAL A 112 -13.75 9.69 -12.36
CA VAL A 112 -13.29 8.41 -11.81
C VAL A 112 -14.32 7.83 -10.84
N PRO A 113 -15.30 7.03 -11.32
CA PRO A 113 -16.28 6.37 -10.48
C PRO A 113 -15.61 5.36 -9.54
N HIS A 114 -15.97 5.42 -8.27
CA HIS A 114 -15.43 4.56 -7.22
C HIS A 114 -16.49 4.27 -6.16
N SER A 115 -16.19 3.31 -5.27
CA SER A 115 -17.00 3.03 -4.09
C SER A 115 -16.06 2.65 -2.95
N HIS A 116 -16.03 3.46 -1.89
CA HIS A 116 -15.29 3.13 -0.68
C HIS A 116 -16.04 2.06 0.12
N ASN A 117 -15.36 0.95 0.43
CA ASN A 117 -15.96 -0.19 1.10
C ASN A 117 -15.12 -0.61 2.30
N ASP A 118 -15.42 -0.06 3.47
CA ASP A 118 -14.72 -0.37 4.72
C ASP A 118 -14.83 -1.86 5.08
N PRO A 119 -13.71 -2.60 5.19
CA PRO A 119 -13.68 -4.01 5.61
C PRO A 119 -13.99 -4.21 7.11
N GLY A 120 -14.98 -3.50 7.64
CA GLY A 120 -15.28 -3.38 9.06
C GLY A 120 -15.13 -1.93 9.54
N TRP A 121 -16.23 -1.34 10.02
CA TRP A 121 -16.26 -0.02 10.66
C TRP A 121 -17.51 0.07 11.56
N LEU A 122 -18.62 0.64 11.08
CA LEU A 122 -19.90 0.65 11.80
C LEU A 122 -20.58 -0.72 11.77
N LYS A 123 -20.38 -1.48 10.70
CA LYS A 123 -20.80 -2.88 10.57
C LYS A 123 -19.59 -3.78 10.45
N THR A 124 -19.79 -5.08 10.71
CA THR A 124 -18.76 -6.09 10.48
C THR A 124 -18.53 -6.30 8.98
N PHE A 125 -17.36 -6.85 8.64
CA PHE A 125 -17.01 -7.22 7.27
C PHE A 125 -18.15 -7.99 6.56
N ASN A 126 -18.66 -9.04 7.21
CA ASN A 126 -19.73 -9.88 6.64
C ASN A 126 -21.08 -9.16 6.55
N SER A 127 -21.42 -8.28 7.49
CA SER A 127 -22.67 -7.53 7.44
C SER A 127 -22.65 -6.50 6.30
N TYR A 128 -21.56 -5.74 6.13
CA TYR A 128 -21.37 -4.90 4.96
C TYR A 128 -21.44 -5.70 3.65
N TYR A 129 -20.80 -6.86 3.62
CA TYR A 129 -20.80 -7.71 2.43
C TYR A 129 -22.22 -8.08 1.99
N GLN A 130 -23.03 -8.60 2.92
CA GLN A 130 -24.38 -9.06 2.62
C GLN A 130 -25.32 -7.90 2.31
N ASP A 131 -25.24 -6.81 3.08
CA ASP A 131 -26.19 -5.71 2.98
C ASP A 131 -25.90 -4.77 1.80
N GLN A 132 -24.62 -4.65 1.37
CA GLN A 132 -24.18 -3.57 0.48
C GLN A 132 -23.17 -4.06 -0.58
N THR A 133 -21.98 -4.49 -0.17
CA THR A 133 -20.84 -4.67 -1.08
C THR A 133 -21.10 -5.69 -2.19
N LYS A 134 -21.79 -6.79 -1.87
CA LYS A 134 -22.20 -7.78 -2.87
C LYS A 134 -23.08 -7.19 -3.95
N HIS A 135 -24.02 -6.31 -3.58
CA HIS A 135 -24.91 -5.65 -4.53
C HIS A 135 -24.16 -4.64 -5.40
N ILE A 136 -23.20 -3.92 -4.83
CA ILE A 136 -22.33 -2.99 -5.56
C ILE A 136 -21.53 -3.74 -6.63
N LEU A 137 -20.87 -4.84 -6.27
CA LEU A 137 -20.07 -5.63 -7.21
C LEU A 137 -20.91 -6.33 -8.29
N ASN A 138 -22.10 -6.83 -7.94
CA ASN A 138 -23.04 -7.38 -8.91
C ASN A 138 -23.48 -6.31 -9.93
N ASN A 139 -23.83 -5.11 -9.44
CA ASN A 139 -24.26 -4.01 -10.31
C ASN A 139 -23.11 -3.46 -11.14
N MET A 140 -21.89 -3.40 -10.60
CA MET A 140 -20.68 -3.04 -11.36
C MET A 140 -20.54 -3.93 -12.60
N LEU A 141 -20.64 -5.25 -12.42
CA LEU A 141 -20.50 -6.19 -13.53
C LEU A 141 -21.54 -5.96 -14.63
N ILE A 142 -22.80 -5.72 -14.25
CA ILE A 142 -23.89 -5.41 -15.18
C ILE A 142 -23.64 -4.07 -15.87
N LYS A 143 -23.39 -3.00 -15.10
CA LYS A 143 -23.32 -1.64 -15.60
C LYS A 143 -22.09 -1.37 -16.45
N LEU A 144 -20.94 -1.97 -16.15
CA LEU A 144 -19.78 -1.86 -17.03
C LEU A 144 -19.98 -2.63 -18.34
N SER A 145 -20.72 -3.74 -18.32
CA SER A 145 -21.01 -4.52 -19.53
C SER A 145 -22.00 -3.84 -20.49
N GLU A 146 -22.83 -2.92 -20.00
CA GLU A 146 -23.81 -2.18 -20.81
C GLU A 146 -23.18 -1.09 -21.70
N ASP A 147 -22.05 -0.49 -21.30
CA ASP A 147 -21.38 0.59 -22.05
C ASP A 147 -19.86 0.51 -21.85
N HIS A 148 -19.14 0.23 -22.94
CA HIS A 148 -17.68 0.07 -22.98
C HIS A 148 -16.90 1.31 -22.53
N ARG A 149 -17.53 2.50 -22.54
CA ARG A 149 -16.92 3.76 -22.09
C ARG A 149 -16.92 3.89 -20.57
N ARG A 150 -17.80 3.16 -19.87
CA ARG A 150 -17.89 3.23 -18.41
C ARG A 150 -16.63 2.66 -17.79
N LYS A 151 -16.14 3.38 -16.78
CA LYS A 151 -14.98 3.02 -15.97
C LYS A 151 -15.39 2.92 -14.50
N MET A 152 -14.73 2.06 -13.75
CA MET A 152 -14.82 2.02 -12.30
C MET A 152 -13.50 1.53 -11.72
N ILE A 153 -13.11 2.11 -10.59
CA ILE A 153 -11.98 1.63 -9.79
C ILE A 153 -12.46 0.86 -8.56
N TRP A 154 -11.69 -0.14 -8.13
CA TRP A 154 -11.96 -0.94 -6.93
C TRP A 154 -10.69 -1.17 -6.11
N ALA A 155 -10.75 -0.92 -4.79
CA ALA A 155 -9.59 -0.97 -3.92
C ALA A 155 -9.49 -2.24 -3.06
N GLU A 156 -10.55 -2.58 -2.32
CA GLU A 156 -10.47 -3.56 -1.24
C GLU A 156 -10.57 -5.01 -1.77
N ILE A 157 -9.42 -5.69 -1.90
CA ILE A 157 -9.35 -7.05 -2.45
C ILE A 157 -9.98 -8.09 -1.53
N SER A 158 -10.04 -7.86 -0.22
CA SER A 158 -10.74 -8.74 0.72
C SER A 158 -12.20 -8.97 0.33
N TYR A 159 -12.94 -7.90 0.01
CA TYR A 159 -14.31 -7.99 -0.48
C TYR A 159 -14.41 -8.58 -1.88
N PHE A 160 -13.51 -8.18 -2.78
CA PHE A 160 -13.50 -8.66 -4.15
C PHE A 160 -13.26 -10.18 -4.20
N SER A 161 -12.32 -10.67 -3.38
CA SER A 161 -12.01 -12.09 -3.20
C SER A 161 -13.20 -12.86 -2.65
N LYS A 162 -13.87 -12.33 -1.62
CA LYS A 162 -15.09 -12.95 -1.08
C LYS A 162 -16.18 -13.06 -2.15
N TRP A 163 -16.42 -11.97 -2.90
CA TRP A 163 -17.40 -11.95 -3.98
C TRP A 163 -17.04 -12.90 -5.14
N TRP A 164 -15.77 -12.95 -5.50
CA TRP A 164 -15.26 -13.83 -6.55
C TRP A 164 -15.57 -15.31 -6.27
N ASN A 165 -15.50 -15.72 -5.00
CA ASN A 165 -15.84 -17.08 -4.58
C ASN A 165 -17.33 -17.39 -4.68
N ASP A 166 -18.20 -16.38 -4.60
CA ASP A 166 -19.65 -16.53 -4.67
C ASP A 166 -20.20 -16.52 -6.11
N ILE A 167 -19.43 -16.05 -7.10
CA ILE A 167 -19.88 -15.95 -8.50
C ILE A 167 -19.47 -17.17 -9.34
N ASP A 168 -20.29 -17.44 -10.36
CA ASP A 168 -20.05 -18.48 -11.36
C ASP A 168 -18.93 -18.12 -12.36
N GLU A 169 -18.47 -19.11 -13.12
CA GLU A 169 -17.36 -18.94 -14.06
C GLU A 169 -17.67 -17.96 -15.19
N GLN A 170 -18.94 -17.88 -15.62
CA GLN A 170 -19.35 -16.93 -16.66
C GLN A 170 -19.14 -15.48 -16.21
N LYS A 171 -19.50 -15.15 -14.96
CA LYS A 171 -19.27 -13.84 -14.37
C LYS A 171 -17.78 -13.57 -14.16
N ARG A 172 -16.99 -14.57 -13.75
CA ARG A 172 -15.54 -14.43 -13.63
C ARG A 172 -14.87 -14.08 -14.96
N GLU A 173 -15.29 -14.72 -16.05
CA GLU A 173 -14.82 -14.38 -17.40
C GLU A 173 -15.28 -12.99 -17.86
N MET A 174 -16.46 -12.53 -17.46
CA MET A 174 -16.87 -11.14 -17.67
C MET A 174 -15.95 -10.16 -16.93
N VAL A 175 -15.63 -10.44 -15.67
CA VAL A 175 -14.70 -9.61 -14.88
C VAL A 175 -13.33 -9.54 -15.53
N LYS A 176 -12.74 -10.69 -15.92
CA LYS A 176 -11.44 -10.71 -16.60
C LYS A 176 -11.45 -9.88 -17.88
N ARG A 177 -12.54 -9.91 -18.66
CA ARG A 177 -12.70 -9.06 -19.85
C ARG A 177 -12.77 -7.58 -19.51
N LEU A 178 -13.54 -7.20 -18.49
CA LEU A 178 -13.64 -5.80 -18.05
C LEU A 178 -12.28 -5.25 -17.58
N VAL A 179 -11.50 -6.07 -16.87
CA VAL A 179 -10.13 -5.72 -16.46
C VAL A 179 -9.20 -5.63 -17.68
N GLY A 180 -9.27 -6.60 -18.61
CA GLY A 180 -8.47 -6.58 -19.84
C GLY A 180 -8.80 -5.39 -20.76
N ALA A 181 -10.04 -4.92 -20.77
CA ALA A 181 -10.49 -3.73 -21.49
C ALA A 181 -10.21 -2.42 -20.74
N GLY A 182 -9.66 -2.49 -19.52
CA GLY A 182 -9.42 -1.33 -18.66
C GLY A 182 -10.71 -0.60 -18.24
N GLN A 183 -11.86 -1.26 -18.25
CA GLN A 183 -13.11 -0.71 -17.72
C GLN A 183 -13.19 -0.85 -16.20
N LEU A 184 -12.66 -1.95 -15.67
CA LEU A 184 -12.46 -2.15 -14.24
C LEU A 184 -10.97 -2.08 -13.93
N GLU A 185 -10.58 -1.12 -13.10
CA GLU A 185 -9.20 -0.98 -12.64
C GLU A 185 -9.11 -1.29 -11.14
N LEU A 186 -8.14 -2.12 -10.76
CA LEU A 186 -7.88 -2.49 -9.37
C LEU A 186 -6.79 -1.57 -8.84
N VAL A 187 -7.16 -0.70 -7.90
CA VAL A 187 -6.34 0.39 -7.35
C VAL A 187 -5.81 0.00 -5.98
N THR A 188 -4.56 0.33 -5.65
CA THR A 188 -3.78 -0.19 -4.50
C THR A 188 -3.59 -1.72 -4.50
N GLY A 189 -4.64 -2.50 -4.71
CA GLY A 189 -4.60 -3.96 -4.80
C GLY A 189 -4.30 -4.66 -3.48
N GLY A 190 -4.29 -3.93 -2.36
CA GLY A 190 -4.11 -4.49 -1.03
C GLY A 190 -5.36 -5.22 -0.54
N TRP A 191 -5.18 -6.10 0.44
CA TRP A 191 -6.31 -6.77 1.09
C TRP A 191 -7.31 -5.78 1.68
N VAL A 192 -6.79 -4.67 2.21
CA VAL A 192 -7.53 -3.55 2.76
C VAL A 192 -6.87 -2.23 2.35
N MET A 193 -7.51 -1.12 2.68
CA MET A 193 -6.85 0.18 2.75
C MET A 193 -6.37 0.37 4.20
N PRO A 194 -5.07 0.18 4.49
CA PRO A 194 -4.63 0.08 5.88
C PRO A 194 -4.54 1.44 6.56
N ASP A 195 -4.64 1.43 7.89
CA ASP A 195 -4.19 2.56 8.71
C ASP A 195 -2.69 2.79 8.48
N GLU A 196 -2.28 4.04 8.38
CA GLU A 196 -0.90 4.47 8.16
C GLU A 196 -0.25 5.08 9.41
N ALA A 197 -0.99 5.25 10.51
CA ALA A 197 -0.43 5.75 11.77
C ALA A 197 0.09 4.62 12.66
N ASN A 198 -0.73 3.59 12.91
CA ASN A 198 -0.43 2.56 13.90
C ASN A 198 0.13 1.26 13.29
N SER A 199 0.03 1.10 11.97
CA SER A 199 0.45 -0.13 11.30
C SER A 199 1.96 -0.26 11.25
N HIS A 200 2.47 -1.41 11.69
CA HIS A 200 3.85 -1.77 11.43
C HIS A 200 4.05 -2.03 9.93
N TYR A 201 5.17 -1.60 9.35
CA TYR A 201 5.43 -1.76 7.91
C TYR A 201 5.34 -3.22 7.44
N PHE A 202 5.68 -4.19 8.28
CA PHE A 202 5.45 -5.61 7.98
C PHE A 202 3.98 -5.93 7.70
N ALA A 203 3.05 -5.40 8.49
CA ALA A 203 1.62 -5.60 8.27
C ALA A 203 1.14 -4.89 6.99
N LEU A 204 1.68 -3.70 6.70
CA LEU A 204 1.42 -2.98 5.45
C LEU A 204 1.87 -3.77 4.23
N LEU A 205 3.05 -4.39 4.30
CA LEU A 205 3.57 -5.25 3.24
C LEU A 205 2.76 -6.53 3.13
N ASP A 206 2.43 -7.18 4.24
CA ASP A 206 1.71 -8.46 4.26
C ASP A 206 0.33 -8.34 3.62
N GLN A 207 -0.46 -7.34 4.02
CA GLN A 207 -1.78 -7.11 3.42
C GLN A 207 -1.70 -6.74 1.92
N LEU A 208 -0.63 -6.03 1.51
CA LEU A 208 -0.42 -5.66 0.12
C LEU A 208 -0.05 -6.90 -0.71
N MET A 209 0.85 -7.73 -0.19
CA MET A 209 1.24 -8.99 -0.81
C MET A 209 0.05 -9.94 -0.95
N GLU A 210 -0.78 -10.10 0.08
CA GLU A 210 -1.95 -10.97 0.05
C GLU A 210 -2.92 -10.56 -1.08
N GLY A 211 -3.26 -9.27 -1.17
CA GLY A 211 -4.12 -8.76 -2.24
C GLY A 211 -3.50 -8.92 -3.63
N HIS A 212 -2.21 -8.60 -3.80
CA HIS A 212 -1.51 -8.73 -5.09
C HIS A 212 -1.34 -10.17 -5.54
N GLN A 213 -1.04 -11.10 -4.63
CA GLN A 213 -0.99 -12.53 -4.93
C GLN A 213 -2.36 -13.06 -5.35
N TRP A 214 -3.42 -12.62 -4.67
CA TRP A 214 -4.78 -12.97 -5.06
C TRP A 214 -5.11 -12.48 -6.48
N LEU A 215 -4.80 -11.22 -6.79
CA LEU A 215 -5.00 -10.62 -8.12
C LEU A 215 -4.22 -11.38 -9.20
N GLN A 216 -2.94 -11.65 -8.96
CA GLN A 216 -2.09 -12.39 -9.91
C GLN A 216 -2.66 -13.77 -10.21
N LYS A 217 -3.13 -14.48 -9.18
CA LYS A 217 -3.67 -15.84 -9.31
C LYS A 217 -4.98 -15.91 -10.10
N HIS A 218 -5.87 -14.93 -9.93
CA HIS A 218 -7.23 -15.00 -10.48
C HIS A 218 -7.45 -14.16 -11.74
N LEU A 219 -6.75 -13.02 -11.86
CA LEU A 219 -6.92 -12.04 -12.94
C LEU A 219 -5.70 -11.94 -13.87
N GLY A 220 -4.57 -12.57 -13.51
CA GLY A 220 -3.35 -12.61 -14.31
C GLY A 220 -2.50 -11.33 -14.23
N SER A 221 -1.33 -11.35 -14.87
CA SER A 221 -0.28 -10.32 -14.73
C SER A 221 -0.64 -8.94 -15.30
N SER A 222 -1.62 -8.85 -16.19
CA SER A 222 -2.10 -7.58 -16.74
C SER A 222 -2.81 -6.72 -15.68
N SER A 223 -3.40 -7.33 -14.66
CA SER A 223 -4.09 -6.63 -13.56
C SER A 223 -3.15 -5.83 -12.64
N LEU A 224 -1.88 -6.24 -12.54
CA LEU A 224 -0.88 -5.58 -11.68
C LEU A 224 -0.29 -4.30 -12.28
N ARG A 225 -0.51 -4.04 -13.58
CA ARG A 225 0.09 -2.89 -14.29
C ARG A 225 -0.62 -1.56 -14.01
N SER A 226 -1.82 -1.59 -13.42
CA SER A 226 -2.67 -0.41 -13.22
C SER A 226 -2.97 -0.12 -11.74
N VAL A 227 -2.08 -0.54 -10.84
CA VAL A 227 -2.27 -0.33 -9.40
C VAL A 227 -1.83 1.09 -9.03
N ARG A 228 -2.78 2.03 -9.02
CA ARG A 228 -2.58 3.38 -8.47
C ARG A 228 -3.03 3.42 -7.01
N TYR A 229 -2.23 4.01 -6.13
CA TYR A 229 -2.57 4.11 -4.71
C TYR A 229 -3.71 5.13 -4.52
N LEU A 230 -4.78 4.73 -3.85
CA LEU A 230 -5.83 5.64 -3.39
C LEU A 230 -6.00 5.48 -1.89
N THR A 231 -6.07 6.59 -1.18
CA THR A 231 -6.20 6.63 0.27
C THR A 231 -7.48 7.35 0.68
N SER A 232 -8.26 6.65 1.49
CA SER A 232 -9.14 7.13 2.53
C SER A 232 -8.39 6.78 3.82
N VAL A 233 -7.33 7.54 4.11
CA VAL A 233 -6.51 7.32 5.29
C VAL A 233 -6.40 8.64 6.03
N CYS A 234 -6.74 8.63 7.32
CA CYS A 234 -6.80 9.83 8.16
C CYS A 234 -5.44 10.52 8.37
N SER A 235 -4.33 9.91 7.96
CA SER A 235 -2.98 10.50 8.00
C SER A 235 -2.04 9.68 7.12
N LEU A 236 -1.35 10.30 6.16
CA LEU A 236 -0.29 9.61 5.41
C LEU A 236 0.92 9.40 6.32
N THR A 237 1.51 8.20 6.29
CA THR A 237 2.61 7.69 7.14
C THR A 237 3.77 8.68 7.34
N SER A 238 4.13 9.49 6.34
CA SER A 238 5.21 10.49 6.45
C SER A 238 4.87 11.70 7.33
N VAL A 239 3.61 11.91 7.68
CA VAL A 239 3.14 13.06 8.49
C VAL A 239 2.96 12.69 9.96
N CYS A 240 2.87 11.39 10.28
CA CYS A 240 2.30 10.94 11.56
C CYS A 240 3.30 10.75 12.72
N SER A 241 4.61 10.90 12.52
CA SER A 241 5.61 10.63 13.58
C SER A 241 5.82 11.74 14.62
N LEU A 242 5.03 12.81 14.65
CA LEU A 242 5.30 13.96 15.53
C LEU A 242 4.14 14.51 16.36
N THR A 243 2.98 13.85 16.42
CA THR A 243 1.90 14.26 17.33
C THR A 243 1.94 13.47 18.63
N ARG A 244 2.69 14.03 19.59
CA ARG A 244 2.62 13.73 21.02
C ARG A 244 1.15 13.87 21.49
N LEU A 245 0.68 12.87 22.24
CA LEU A 245 -0.62 12.79 22.91
C LEU A 245 -1.27 14.16 23.20
N HIS A 246 -2.29 14.52 22.44
CA HIS A 246 -3.48 15.17 22.98
C HIS A 246 -4.68 14.87 22.10
N SER A 247 -5.67 14.23 22.73
CA SER A 247 -7.05 14.02 22.28
C SER A 247 -7.55 15.07 21.28
N LEU A 248 -7.60 14.69 20.00
CA LEU A 248 -8.50 15.29 19.03
C LEU A 248 -9.19 14.15 18.28
N THR A 249 -10.37 13.77 18.77
CA THR A 249 -11.39 13.08 17.99
C THR A 249 -11.81 14.02 16.87
N SER A 250 -11.25 13.87 15.68
CA SER A 250 -11.84 14.43 14.46
C SER A 250 -12.52 13.30 13.73
N SER A 251 -13.84 13.32 13.79
CA SER A 251 -14.73 12.45 13.04
C SER A 251 -14.48 12.62 11.55
N CYS A 252 -14.16 11.53 10.86
CA CYS A 252 -14.44 11.42 9.44
C CYS A 252 -15.95 11.20 9.31
N LEU A 253 -16.66 12.25 8.88
CA LEU A 253 -18.06 12.23 8.46
C LEU A 253 -18.15 12.93 7.11
#